data_AF-A0A323UTX6-F1
#
_entry.id   AF-A0A323UTX6-F1
#
_cell.length_a   1.000
_cell.length_b   1.000
_cell.length_c   1.000
_cell.angle_alpha   90.00
_cell.angle_beta   90.00
_cell.angle_gamma   90.00
#
_symmetry.space_group_name_H-M   'P 1'
#
loop_
_entity.id
_entity.type
_entity.pdbx_description
1 polymer ?
#
loop_
_entity_poly.entity_id
_entity_poly.type
_entity_poly.pdbx_seq_one_letter_code
_entity_poly.pdbx_strand_id
1 'polypeptide(L)'
;MTEDQLKKCRNIIHSHAAAAAAGNAVPVPGLGFATDMVTMSSMAMSLCGVFGGSITQEAAKAMAIASMKNSMLQQPVKTVAKELSKFVPGLGLLVAPGLSVVMLEAAGWILARELEARTTGKAD
;
A
#
# COMPACT_ATOMS: atom_id res chain seq x y z
N MET A 1 -6.97 18.25 -0.45
CA MET A 1 -6.96 17.49 0.81
C MET A 1 -6.76 18.52 1.90
N THR A 2 -7.62 18.56 2.91
CA THR A 2 -7.39 19.47 4.06
C THR A 2 -6.17 19.02 4.87
N GLU A 3 -5.59 19.89 5.68
CA GLU A 3 -4.45 19.53 6.54
C GLU A 3 -4.79 18.36 7.49
N ASP A 4 -6.01 18.36 8.03
CA ASP A 4 -6.51 17.27 8.88
C ASP A 4 -6.63 15.94 8.13
N GLN A 5 -7.17 15.97 6.90
CA GLN A 5 -7.26 14.77 6.05
C GLN A 5 -5.87 14.25 5.67
N LEU A 6 -4.94 15.15 5.35
CA LEU A 6 -3.57 14.80 4.99
C LEU A 6 -2.82 14.17 6.17
N LYS A 7 -3.00 14.70 7.38
CA LYS A 7 -2.44 14.12 8.61
C LYS A 7 -3.02 12.74 8.90
N LYS A 8 -4.34 12.56 8.76
CA LYS A 8 -5.01 11.26 8.92
C LYS A 8 -4.54 10.24 7.89
N CYS A 9 -4.48 10.62 6.60
CA CYS A 9 -3.99 9.74 5.53
C CYS A 9 -2.56 9.29 5.79
N ARG A 10 -1.64 10.24 6.11
CA ARG A 10 -0.25 9.90 6.43
C ARG A 10 -0.15 8.91 7.57
N ASN A 11 -0.88 9.13 8.66
CA ASN A 11 -0.86 8.22 9.81
C ASN A 11 -1.40 6.83 9.44
N ILE A 12 -2.51 6.75 8.70
CA ILE A 12 -3.09 5.48 8.26
C ILE A 12 -2.12 4.72 7.36
N ILE A 13 -1.59 5.38 6.33
CA ILE A 13 -0.69 4.78 5.35
C ILE A 13 0.59 4.27 6.02
N HIS A 14 1.23 5.12 6.83
CA HIS A 14 2.49 4.79 7.47
C HIS A 14 2.35 3.68 8.51
N SER A 15 1.27 3.70 9.32
CA SER A 15 1.01 2.66 10.32
C SER A 15 0.72 1.30 9.68
N HIS A 16 -0.05 1.27 8.59
CA HIS A 16 -0.34 0.03 7.87
C HIS A 16 0.92 -0.50 7.17
N ALA A 17 1.72 0.36 6.53
CA ALA A 17 2.98 -0.05 5.92
C ALA A 17 3.95 -0.65 6.96
N ALA A 18 4.06 -0.04 8.14
CA ALA A 18 4.86 -0.57 9.24
C ALA A 18 4.30 -1.91 9.77
N ALA A 19 2.97 -2.05 9.89
CA ALA A 19 2.33 -3.30 10.30
C ALA A 19 2.56 -4.44 9.31
N ALA A 20 2.49 -4.17 8.01
CA ALA A 20 2.83 -5.15 6.98
C ALA A 20 4.29 -5.58 7.03
N ALA A 21 5.21 -4.62 7.20
CA ALA A 21 6.63 -4.92 7.35
C ALA A 21 6.91 -5.80 8.56
N ALA A 22 6.25 -5.54 9.70
CA ALA A 22 6.34 -6.39 10.88
C ALA A 22 5.74 -7.78 10.63
N GLY A 23 4.59 -7.88 9.96
CA GLY A 23 3.97 -9.15 9.58
C GLY A 23 4.80 -9.97 8.59
N ASN A 24 5.61 -9.30 7.76
CA ASN A 24 6.50 -9.91 6.77
C ASN A 24 7.91 -10.20 7.33
N ALA A 25 8.15 -9.93 8.62
CA ALA A 25 9.41 -10.24 9.28
C ALA A 25 9.64 -11.76 9.42
N VAL A 26 8.57 -12.56 9.39
CA VAL A 26 8.66 -14.02 9.39
C VAL A 26 8.77 -14.51 7.94
N PRO A 27 9.87 -15.20 7.56
CA PRO A 27 10.12 -15.61 6.18
C PRO A 27 9.34 -16.87 5.81
N VAL A 28 8.00 -16.80 5.84
CA VAL A 28 7.12 -17.86 5.35
C VAL A 28 6.76 -17.58 3.88
N PRO A 29 7.05 -18.51 2.95
CA PRO A 29 6.67 -18.34 1.55
C PRO A 29 5.17 -18.05 1.40
N GLY A 30 4.81 -16.99 0.67
CA GLY A 30 3.43 -16.60 0.41
C GLY A 30 2.73 -15.82 1.53
N LEU A 31 3.20 -15.91 2.78
CA LEU A 31 2.61 -15.16 3.91
C LEU A 31 2.72 -13.65 3.68
N GLY A 32 3.88 -13.19 3.19
CA GLY A 32 4.10 -11.75 3.05
C GLY A 32 3.13 -11.08 2.07
N PHE A 33 2.81 -11.77 0.98
CA PHE A 33 1.83 -11.30 0.01
C PHE A 33 0.41 -11.30 0.57
N ALA A 34 0.03 -12.32 1.34
CA ALA A 34 -1.27 -12.37 2.01
C ALA A 34 -1.41 -11.24 3.03
N THR A 35 -0.38 -11.01 3.85
CA THR A 35 -0.32 -9.89 4.81
C THR A 35 -0.46 -8.55 4.09
N ASP A 36 0.25 -8.34 2.98
CA ASP A 36 0.20 -7.10 2.20
C ASP A 36 -1.20 -6.85 1.61
N MET A 37 -1.88 -7.89 1.12
CA MET A 37 -3.26 -7.77 0.60
C MET A 37 -4.26 -7.42 1.70
N VAL A 38 -4.19 -8.09 2.84
CA VAL A 38 -5.08 -7.83 3.99
C VAL A 38 -4.84 -6.41 4.52
N THR A 39 -3.57 -6.05 4.68
CA THR A 39 -3.17 -4.73 5.16
C THR A 39 -3.65 -3.64 4.19
N MET A 40 -3.47 -3.82 2.89
CA MET A 40 -3.93 -2.84 1.91
C MET A 40 -5.46 -2.70 1.87
N SER A 41 -6.19 -3.79 2.04
CA SER A 41 -7.66 -3.76 2.16
C SER A 41 -8.10 -2.96 3.39
N SER A 42 -7.45 -3.16 4.54
CA SER A 42 -7.75 -2.41 5.77
C SER A 42 -7.37 -0.93 5.69
N MET A 43 -6.23 -0.63 5.03
CA MET A 43 -5.79 0.73 4.74
C MET A 43 -6.80 1.45 3.84
N ALA A 44 -7.30 0.77 2.80
CA ALA A 44 -8.29 1.32 1.89
C ALA A 44 -9.60 1.68 2.61
N MET A 45 -10.10 0.80 3.49
CA MET A 45 -11.28 1.09 4.31
C MET A 45 -11.05 2.30 5.23
N SER A 46 -9.88 2.37 5.87
CA SER A 46 -9.52 3.47 6.76
C SER A 46 -9.42 4.81 6.02
N LEU A 47 -8.81 4.83 4.82
CA LEU A 47 -8.73 6.01 3.97
C LEU A 47 -10.11 6.47 3.49
N CYS A 48 -11.02 5.56 3.13
CA CYS A 48 -12.40 5.92 2.76
C CYS A 48 -13.11 6.70 3.88
N GLY A 49 -12.90 6.30 5.15
CA GLY A 49 -13.42 7.02 6.30
C GLY A 49 -12.88 8.45 6.47
N VAL A 50 -11.68 8.75 5.98
CA VAL A 50 -11.08 10.11 6.04
C VAL A 50 -11.75 11.08 5.09
N PHE A 51 -12.20 10.60 3.92
CA PHE A 51 -12.83 11.42 2.90
C PHE A 51 -14.36 11.48 3.03
N GLY A 52 -14.94 10.81 4.03
CA GLY A 52 -16.36 10.93 4.37
C GLY A 52 -17.33 10.48 3.28
N GLY A 53 -16.87 9.65 2.34
CA GLY A 53 -17.63 9.27 1.15
C GLY A 53 -18.51 8.02 1.36
N SER A 54 -19.66 8.00 0.70
CA SER A 54 -20.51 6.83 0.44
C SER A 54 -19.83 5.82 -0.50
N ILE A 55 -18.55 5.53 -0.25
CA ILE A 55 -17.78 4.56 -1.01
C ILE A 55 -18.03 3.21 -0.36
N THR A 56 -18.72 2.35 -1.10
CA THR A 56 -19.00 0.99 -0.63
C THR A 56 -17.69 0.25 -0.39
N GLN A 57 -17.68 -0.66 0.57
CA GLN A 57 -16.51 -1.49 0.87
C GLN A 57 -15.96 -2.19 -0.38
N GLU A 58 -16.83 -2.55 -1.32
CA GLU A 58 -16.48 -3.16 -2.60
C GLU A 58 -15.78 -2.19 -3.56
N ALA A 59 -16.21 -0.92 -3.62
CA ALA A 59 -15.49 0.11 -4.36
C ALA A 59 -14.11 0.40 -3.74
N ALA A 60 -14.02 0.42 -2.40
CA ALA A 60 -12.75 0.57 -1.68
C ALA A 60 -11.78 -0.57 -1.99
N LYS A 61 -12.26 -1.83 -1.99
CA LYS A 61 -11.47 -3.00 -2.40
C LYS A 61 -11.05 -2.93 -3.86
N ALA A 62 -11.95 -2.54 -4.77
CA ALA A 62 -11.63 -2.41 -6.19
C ALA A 62 -10.54 -1.35 -6.44
N MET A 63 -10.59 -0.22 -5.75
CA MET A 63 -9.54 0.81 -5.81
C MET A 63 -8.24 0.36 -5.15
N ALA A 64 -8.31 -0.38 -4.04
CA ALA A 64 -7.13 -1.00 -3.44
C ALA A 64 -6.44 -1.93 -4.46
N ILE A 65 -7.21 -2.78 -5.14
CA ILE A 65 -6.69 -3.69 -6.18
C ILE A 65 -6.14 -2.91 -7.38
N ALA A 66 -6.83 -1.85 -7.83
CA ALA A 66 -6.35 -1.00 -8.91
C ALA A 66 -5.04 -0.28 -8.54
N SER A 67 -4.95 0.23 -7.31
CA SER A 67 -3.75 0.85 -6.78
C SER A 67 -2.62 -0.17 -6.61
N MET A 68 -2.89 -1.39 -6.13
CA MET A 68 -1.91 -2.48 -6.10
C MET A 68 -1.40 -2.76 -7.50
N LYS A 69 -2.29 -2.91 -8.48
CA LYS A 69 -1.90 -3.17 -9.88
C LYS A 69 -1.04 -2.03 -10.42
N ASN A 70 -1.41 -0.77 -10.16
CA ASN A 70 -0.64 0.37 -10.65
C ASN A 70 0.73 0.47 -9.96
N SER A 71 0.81 0.30 -8.64
CA SER A 71 2.08 0.27 -7.89
C SER A 71 2.97 -0.92 -8.27
N MET A 72 2.37 -2.09 -8.49
CA MET A 72 3.06 -3.32 -8.90
C MET A 72 3.54 -3.26 -10.36
N LEU A 73 2.83 -2.51 -11.24
CA LEU A 73 3.25 -2.27 -12.63
C LEU A 73 4.34 -1.19 -12.73
N GLN A 74 4.35 -0.20 -11.83
CA GLN A 74 5.32 0.90 -11.86
C GLN A 74 6.67 0.54 -11.21
N GLN A 75 6.70 -0.37 -10.22
CA GLN A 75 7.97 -0.87 -9.70
C GLN A 75 8.41 -2.11 -10.47
N PRO A 76 9.59 -2.12 -11.10
CA PRO A 76 10.16 -3.32 -11.67
C PRO A 76 10.71 -4.17 -10.51
N VAL A 77 9.80 -4.82 -9.78
CA VAL A 77 10.08 -5.70 -8.64
C VAL A 77 11.10 -6.76 -9.04
N LYS A 78 11.03 -7.23 -10.30
CA LYS A 78 12.01 -8.14 -10.88
C LYS A 78 13.41 -7.54 -11.02
N THR A 79 13.56 -6.25 -11.32
CA THR A 79 14.87 -5.61 -11.50
C THR A 79 15.53 -5.31 -10.16
N VAL A 80 14.77 -4.79 -9.18
CA VAL A 80 15.27 -4.54 -7.83
C VAL A 80 15.63 -5.84 -7.12
N ALA A 81 14.76 -6.86 -7.20
CA ALA A 81 15.06 -8.18 -6.64
C ALA A 81 16.27 -8.84 -7.32
N LYS A 82 16.43 -8.68 -8.65
CA LYS A 82 17.54 -9.28 -9.41
C LYS A 82 18.88 -8.59 -9.14
N GLU A 83 18.90 -7.26 -9.00
CA GLU A 83 20.13 -6.53 -8.67
C GLU A 83 20.54 -6.70 -7.21
N LEU A 84 19.59 -6.82 -6.28
CA LEU A 84 19.89 -7.11 -4.87
C LEU A 84 20.28 -8.58 -4.64
N SER A 85 19.75 -9.52 -5.43
CA SER A 85 20.14 -10.94 -5.37
C SER A 85 21.59 -11.20 -5.77
N LYS A 86 22.24 -10.25 -6.47
CA LYS A 86 23.66 -10.31 -6.82
C LYS A 86 24.60 -9.89 -5.68
N PHE A 87 24.11 -9.16 -4.68
CA PHE A 87 24.98 -8.53 -3.68
C PHE A 87 25.16 -9.35 -2.39
N VAL A 88 24.18 -10.15 -1.93
CA VAL A 88 24.34 -11.01 -0.72
C VAL A 88 23.36 -12.21 -0.70
N PRO A 89 23.83 -13.47 -0.53
CA PRO A 89 22.97 -14.59 -0.16
C PRO A 89 22.44 -14.38 1.27
N GLY A 90 21.12 -14.20 1.43
CA GLY A 90 20.47 -13.94 2.72
C GLY A 90 19.80 -12.57 2.86
N LEU A 91 20.04 -11.61 1.95
CA LEU A 91 19.37 -10.30 1.97
C LEU A 91 17.86 -10.39 1.68
N GLY A 92 17.38 -11.51 1.13
CA GLY A 92 15.96 -11.75 0.89
C GLY A 92 15.08 -11.60 2.14
N LEU A 93 15.64 -11.76 3.35
CA LEU A 93 14.92 -11.58 4.61
C LEU A 93 14.66 -10.10 4.97
N LEU A 94 15.53 -9.17 4.58
CA LEU A 94 15.42 -7.73 4.90
C LEU A 94 14.81 -6.91 3.76
N VAL A 95 14.98 -7.38 2.52
CA VAL A 95 14.42 -6.71 1.34
C VAL A 95 12.90 -6.87 1.29
N ALA A 96 12.36 -8.01 1.70
CA ALA A 96 10.91 -8.24 1.70
C ALA A 96 10.14 -7.24 2.57
N PRO A 97 10.44 -7.04 3.86
CA PRO A 97 9.70 -6.08 4.69
C PRO A 97 9.93 -4.63 4.24
N GLY A 98 11.15 -4.24 3.86
CA GLY A 98 11.44 -2.89 3.38
C GLY A 98 10.74 -2.56 2.05
N LEU A 99 10.66 -3.53 1.13
CA LEU A 99 9.94 -3.35 -0.13
C LEU A 99 8.43 -3.27 0.10
N SER A 100 7.89 -4.05 1.03
CA SER A 100 6.48 -3.95 1.43
C SER A 100 6.15 -2.56 1.98
N VAL A 101 7.01 -1.94 2.81
CA VAL A 101 6.79 -0.56 3.29
C VAL A 101 6.64 0.40 2.11
N VAL A 102 7.63 0.41 1.21
CA VAL A 102 7.65 1.35 0.08
C VAL A 102 6.45 1.13 -0.85
N MET A 103 6.13 -0.13 -1.16
CA MET A 103 4.98 -0.51 -1.97
C MET A 103 3.66 -0.07 -1.35
N LEU A 104 3.45 -0.37 -0.06
CA LEU A 104 2.21 -0.03 0.63
C LEU A 104 2.07 1.47 0.85
N GLU A 105 3.16 2.19 1.15
CA GLU A 105 3.11 3.65 1.25
C GLU A 105 2.76 4.28 -0.09
N ALA A 106 3.41 3.86 -1.18
CA ALA A 106 3.13 4.37 -2.52
C ALA A 106 1.68 4.09 -2.94
N ALA A 107 1.23 2.84 -2.78
CA ALA A 107 -0.14 2.45 -3.08
C ALA A 107 -1.16 3.19 -2.21
N GLY A 108 -0.89 3.34 -0.91
CA GLY A 108 -1.72 4.10 0.02
C GLY A 108 -1.90 5.55 -0.41
N TRP A 109 -0.82 6.20 -0.88
CA TRP A 109 -0.88 7.58 -1.37
C TRP A 109 -1.62 7.72 -2.69
N ILE A 110 -1.46 6.78 -3.62
CA ILE A 110 -2.23 6.74 -4.88
C ILE A 110 -3.72 6.64 -4.54
N LEU A 111 -4.08 5.70 -3.67
CA LEU A 111 -5.47 5.50 -3.25
C LEU A 111 -6.05 6.73 -2.54
N ALA A 112 -5.29 7.37 -1.64
CA ALA A 112 -5.73 8.58 -0.96
C ALA A 112 -6.02 9.72 -1.94
N ARG A 113 -5.20 9.86 -2.99
CA ARG A 113 -5.42 10.86 -4.05
C ARG A 113 -6.63 10.54 -4.93
N GLU A 114 -6.85 9.27 -5.25
CA GLU A 114 -8.02 8.86 -6.00
C GLU A 114 -9.32 9.13 -5.21
N LEU A 115 -9.31 8.84 -3.90
CA LEU A 115 -10.42 9.15 -3.00
C LEU A 115 -10.67 10.66 -2.88
N GLU A 116 -9.62 11.46 -2.77
CA GLU A 116 -9.71 12.92 -2.79
C GLU A 116 -10.33 13.43 -4.11
N ALA A 117 -9.86 12.94 -5.24
CA ALA A 117 -10.36 13.33 -6.56
C ALA A 117 -11.87 13.07 -6.70
N ARG A 118 -12.31 11.87 -6.29
CA ARG A 118 -13.72 11.46 -6.32
C ARG A 118 -14.61 12.25 -5.36
N THR A 119 -14.12 12.57 -4.17
CA THR A 119 -14.89 13.34 -3.18
C THR A 119 -14.95 14.83 -3.49
N THR A 120 -13.99 15.36 -4.24
CA THR A 120 -13.95 16.77 -4.67
C THR A 120 -14.53 16.98 -6.08
N GLY A 121 -14.95 15.91 -6.77
CA GLY A 121 -15.52 15.98 -8.12
C GLY A 121 -14.52 16.33 -9.23
N LYS A 122 -13.22 16.33 -8.94
CA LYS A 122 -12.16 16.47 -9.95
C LYS A 122 -11.80 15.09 -10.47
N ALA A 123 -12.63 14.56 -11.37
CA ALA A 123 -12.19 13.47 -12.25
C ALA A 123 -11.19 14.07 -13.25
N ASP A 124 -9.98 13.50 -13.30
CA ASP A 124 -9.15 13.56 -14.50
C ASP A 124 -9.63 12.47 -15.46
#